data_AF-A0A959P7W6-F1
#
_entry.id   AF-A0A959P7W6-F1
#
_cell.length_a   1.000
_cell.length_b   1.000
_cell.length_c   1.000
_cell.angle_alpha   90.00
_cell.angle_beta   90.00
_cell.angle_gamma   90.00
#
_symmetry.space_group_name_H-M   'P 1'
#
loop_
_entity.id
_entity.type
_entity.pdbx_description
1 polymer ?
#
loop_
_entity_poly.entity_id
_entity_poly.type
_entity_poly.pdbx_seq_one_letter_code
_entity_poly.pdbx_strand_id
1 'polypeptide(L)'
;MKLITQLFFCLAFLSCCPGPEGAVNAAPTHGENTDPTREFEPWHSVSSAFCDRDSTLWFLTNHEGLYSYKDGQFVHFNEKSGLHTSVVRCMAQDRSGAYWLGTDKGLSRMQDGSFEHFAIPWDGNENLWGEGMNANLVLSLACDHKGKMWLGTWGNGAFCFDPLVRNSGGELVFEAFLQERGSTYGEEQSHRNVIQRMLCDSQGEMWFTSMSHDGIARFDGSEWTHFDMLDGLSDDMAFCIYADSQDRIWCGMLGNRQGALDCLVDGQIINLNAANGLCSSNITTIHEDRNGDFWLGSHRGELCVLHQDAEKAPSQWQALPFTDEHGHTYEQISFVQDDTLGNIWFGGGGGQLFRWDGSSITNFTQKQNP
;
A
#
# COMPACT_ATOMS: atom_id res chain seq x y z
N MET A 1 43.34 27.61 0.01
CA MET A 1 43.00 26.35 0.70
C MET A 1 41.89 26.65 1.71
N LYS A 2 40.63 26.64 1.26
CA LYS A 2 39.46 26.94 2.11
C LYS A 2 38.67 25.64 2.27
N LEU A 3 38.49 25.21 3.51
CA LEU A 3 37.49 24.21 3.91
C LEU A 3 36.11 24.77 3.56
N ILE A 4 35.27 23.96 2.91
CA ILE A 4 33.82 24.13 2.89
C ILE A 4 33.25 22.84 3.44
N THR A 5 32.84 22.90 4.69
CA THR A 5 31.95 21.95 5.34
C THR A 5 30.57 22.13 4.70
N GLN A 6 30.10 21.17 3.91
CA GLN A 6 28.70 21.11 3.50
C GLN A 6 27.98 20.19 4.48
N LEU A 7 27.17 20.79 5.36
CA LEU A 7 26.06 20.10 6.00
C LEU A 7 25.06 19.74 4.90
N PHE A 8 24.88 18.45 4.63
CA PHE A 8 23.72 17.97 3.91
C PHE A 8 22.53 17.92 4.88
N PHE A 9 21.57 18.82 4.70
CA PHE A 9 20.22 18.60 5.17
C PHE A 9 19.59 17.55 4.24
N CYS A 10 19.51 16.30 4.68
CA CYS A 10 18.63 15.31 4.04
C CYS A 10 17.19 15.74 4.31
N LEU A 11 16.56 16.36 3.31
CA LEU A 11 15.11 16.46 3.23
C LEU A 11 14.59 15.05 2.93
N ALA A 12 13.91 14.45 3.90
CA ALA A 12 13.18 13.21 3.70
C ALA A 12 12.11 13.44 2.62
N PHE A 13 12.20 12.69 1.52
CA PHE A 13 11.19 12.68 0.47
C PHE A 13 9.99 11.86 0.96
N LEU A 14 9.10 12.52 1.70
CA LEU A 14 7.71 12.11 1.79
C LEU A 14 7.07 12.42 0.44
N SER A 15 6.35 11.48 -0.16
CA SER A 15 5.41 11.73 -1.26
C SER A 15 4.19 12.53 -0.79
N CYS A 16 4.43 13.66 -0.14
CA CYS A 16 3.42 14.59 0.32
C CYS A 16 3.40 15.79 -0.62
N CYS A 17 2.30 15.95 -1.34
CA CYS A 17 1.96 17.23 -1.97
C CYS A 17 2.12 18.37 -0.93
N PRO A 18 2.87 19.44 -1.22
CA PRO A 18 2.92 20.59 -0.33
C PRO A 18 1.55 21.26 -0.29
N GLY A 19 0.83 21.09 0.83
CA GLY A 19 -0.41 21.82 1.13
C GLY A 19 -0.12 23.20 1.73
N PRO A 20 -1.06 24.17 1.64
CA PRO A 20 -0.88 25.47 2.27
C PRO A 20 -0.88 25.33 3.80
N GLU A 21 -0.03 26.11 4.48
CA GLU A 21 0.01 26.19 5.95
C GLU A 21 -1.36 26.65 6.48
N GLY A 22 -2.09 25.75 7.15
CA GLY A 22 -3.35 26.10 7.82
C GLY A 22 -4.12 24.89 8.34
N ALA A 23 -4.22 24.81 9.67
CA ALA A 23 -4.92 23.81 10.51
C ALA A 23 -4.25 22.42 10.62
N VAL A 24 -3.61 22.20 11.78
CA VAL A 24 -3.05 20.94 12.24
C VAL A 24 -4.16 20.19 13.00
N ASN A 25 -4.63 19.07 12.48
CA ASN A 25 -5.69 18.29 13.12
C ASN A 25 -5.09 17.03 13.75
N ALA A 26 -5.06 16.97 15.08
CA ALA A 26 -4.62 15.78 15.80
C ALA A 26 -5.50 14.56 15.45
N ALA A 27 -4.88 13.38 15.38
CA ALA A 27 -5.60 12.11 15.22
C ALA A 27 -6.70 11.98 16.30
N PRO A 28 -7.89 11.47 15.95
CA PRO A 28 -9.00 11.38 16.89
C PRO A 28 -8.65 10.46 18.07
N THR A 29 -9.00 10.88 19.28
CA THR A 29 -8.71 10.15 20.54
C THR A 29 -9.89 9.27 21.00
N HIS A 30 -10.96 9.18 20.22
CA HIS A 30 -12.19 8.45 20.57
C HIS A 30 -12.15 7.03 20.00
N GLY A 31 -11.35 6.15 20.60
CA GLY A 31 -11.39 4.71 20.36
C GLY A 31 -11.29 3.93 21.68
N GLU A 32 -11.72 2.67 21.67
CA GLU A 32 -11.69 1.83 22.86
C GLU A 32 -10.24 1.43 23.18
N ASN A 33 -9.86 1.44 24.47
CA ASN A 33 -8.59 0.86 24.93
C ASN A 33 -8.74 -0.67 24.91
N THR A 34 -7.79 -1.37 24.27
CA THR A 34 -7.97 -2.78 23.87
C THR A 34 -7.78 -3.76 25.04
N ASP A 35 -8.65 -4.77 25.14
CA ASP A 35 -8.53 -5.88 26.09
C ASP A 35 -7.32 -6.79 25.72
N PRO A 36 -6.33 -6.96 26.61
CA PRO A 36 -5.11 -7.72 26.33
C PRO A 36 -5.30 -9.25 26.27
N THR A 37 -6.49 -9.80 26.51
CA THR A 37 -6.69 -11.26 26.72
C THR A 37 -7.24 -12.05 25.54
N ARG A 38 -7.47 -11.43 24.37
CA ARG A 38 -8.05 -12.11 23.21
C ARG A 38 -7.02 -12.99 22.50
N GLU A 39 -7.30 -14.30 22.42
CA GLU A 39 -6.56 -15.20 21.52
C GLU A 39 -7.02 -14.97 20.07
N PHE A 40 -6.04 -14.76 19.18
CA PHE A 40 -6.31 -14.45 17.79
C PHE A 40 -6.17 -15.71 16.93
N GLU A 41 -7.23 -15.94 16.17
CA GLU A 41 -7.35 -17.02 15.22
C GLU A 41 -6.46 -16.82 13.98
N PRO A 42 -6.07 -17.90 13.27
CA PRO A 42 -5.16 -17.83 12.13
C PRO A 42 -5.58 -16.91 10.97
N TRP A 43 -6.87 -16.53 10.90
CA TRP A 43 -7.41 -15.63 9.87
C TRP A 43 -7.27 -14.14 10.20
N HIS A 44 -6.85 -13.78 11.41
CA HIS A 44 -6.53 -12.38 11.70
C HIS A 44 -5.27 -11.95 10.96
N SER A 45 -5.26 -10.71 10.48
CA SER A 45 -4.11 -10.17 9.78
C SER A 45 -4.12 -8.65 9.83
N VAL A 46 -2.93 -8.07 10.03
CA VAL A 46 -2.67 -6.68 9.70
C VAL A 46 -2.39 -6.63 8.20
N SER A 47 -3.28 -6.00 7.45
CA SER A 47 -3.29 -6.07 5.98
C SER A 47 -2.43 -4.99 5.34
N SER A 48 -2.31 -3.84 5.99
CA SER A 48 -1.52 -2.70 5.52
C SER A 48 -1.19 -1.79 6.70
N ALA A 49 -0.15 -0.97 6.53
CA ALA A 49 0.11 0.19 7.39
C ALA A 49 0.08 1.48 6.57
N PHE A 50 -0.05 2.61 7.27
CA PHE A 50 0.03 3.97 6.71
C PHE A 50 0.59 4.92 7.77
N CYS A 51 1.59 5.72 7.40
CA CYS A 51 2.10 6.80 8.26
C CYS A 51 1.49 8.13 7.79
N ASP A 52 0.77 8.82 8.68
CA ASP A 52 0.16 10.11 8.35
C ASP A 52 1.14 11.29 8.47
N ARG A 53 0.71 12.48 8.00
CA ARG A 53 1.52 13.71 8.06
C ARG A 53 1.87 14.16 9.48
N ASP A 54 1.11 13.71 10.48
CA ASP A 54 1.29 14.02 11.89
C ASP A 54 2.09 12.93 12.63
N SER A 55 2.77 12.04 11.89
CA SER A 55 3.58 10.93 12.43
C SER A 55 2.78 9.89 13.23
N THR A 56 1.48 9.79 13.02
CA THR A 56 0.68 8.68 13.54
C THR A 56 0.81 7.50 12.59
N LEU A 57 1.08 6.32 13.13
CA LEU A 57 1.00 5.08 12.37
C LEU A 57 -0.42 4.54 12.44
N TRP A 58 -0.92 4.06 11.31
CA TRP A 58 -2.21 3.42 11.18
C TRP A 58 -2.00 1.98 10.70
N PHE A 59 -2.61 1.03 11.39
CA PHE A 59 -2.56 -0.40 11.07
C PHE A 59 -3.95 -0.88 10.71
N LEU A 60 -4.11 -1.31 9.47
CA LEU A 60 -5.37 -1.78 8.92
C LEU A 60 -5.49 -3.28 9.13
N THR A 61 -6.69 -3.76 9.45
CA THR A 61 -6.93 -5.19 9.69
C THR A 61 -8.07 -5.72 8.82
N ASN A 62 -8.05 -7.02 8.56
CA ASN A 62 -9.09 -7.64 7.74
C ASN A 62 -10.44 -7.77 8.45
N HIS A 63 -10.49 -7.79 9.78
CA HIS A 63 -11.72 -8.15 10.51
C HIS A 63 -11.95 -7.37 11.81
N GLU A 64 -11.07 -6.44 12.19
CA GLU A 64 -11.18 -5.70 13.44
C GLU A 64 -11.32 -4.21 13.26
N GLY A 65 -11.26 -3.70 12.03
CA GLY A 65 -11.17 -2.27 11.74
C GLY A 65 -9.70 -1.86 11.64
N LEU A 66 -9.32 -0.80 12.35
CA LEU A 66 -7.98 -0.23 12.29
C LEU A 66 -7.51 0.26 13.65
N TYR A 67 -6.20 0.30 13.82
CA TYR A 67 -5.53 0.80 15.02
C TYR A 67 -4.66 1.99 14.65
N SER A 68 -4.75 3.09 15.39
CA SER A 68 -3.72 4.13 15.34
C SER A 68 -2.68 3.90 16.43
N TYR A 69 -1.43 4.22 16.17
CA TYR A 69 -0.34 4.21 17.14
C TYR A 69 0.37 5.55 17.14
N LYS A 70 0.43 6.16 18.32
CA LYS A 70 1.15 7.42 18.56
C LYS A 70 1.67 7.44 19.99
N ASP A 71 2.90 7.92 20.17
CA ASP A 71 3.50 8.11 21.50
C ASP A 71 3.39 6.88 22.43
N GLY A 72 3.56 5.68 21.87
CA GLY A 72 3.50 4.43 22.62
C GLY A 72 2.10 3.88 22.87
N GLN A 73 1.05 4.52 22.38
CA GLN A 73 -0.34 4.16 22.65
C GLN A 73 -1.08 3.72 21.39
N PHE A 74 -1.84 2.64 21.50
CA PHE A 74 -2.78 2.20 20.48
C PHE A 74 -4.19 2.72 20.77
N VAL A 75 -4.91 3.10 19.72
CA VAL A 75 -6.34 3.42 19.77
C VAL A 75 -7.05 2.58 18.71
N HIS A 76 -8.10 1.87 19.11
CA HIS A 76 -8.84 0.96 18.23
C HIS A 76 -10.12 1.62 17.69
N PHE A 77 -10.29 1.52 16.37
CA PHE A 77 -11.46 1.96 15.64
C PHE A 77 -12.15 0.77 14.99
N ASN A 78 -13.43 0.58 15.31
CA ASN A 78 -14.28 -0.48 14.78
C ASN A 78 -15.70 0.07 14.49
N GLU A 79 -16.67 -0.81 14.22
CA GLU A 79 -18.05 -0.40 13.94
C GLU A 79 -18.70 0.39 15.09
N LYS A 80 -18.36 0.11 16.35
CA LYS A 80 -18.84 0.90 17.50
C LYS A 80 -18.27 2.32 17.52
N SER A 81 -17.09 2.52 16.93
CA SER A 81 -16.48 3.84 16.74
C SER A 81 -17.10 4.61 15.57
N GLY A 82 -17.96 3.98 14.78
CA GLY A 82 -18.63 4.59 13.62
C GLY A 82 -18.12 4.12 12.27
N LEU A 83 -17.20 3.15 12.19
CA LEU A 83 -16.87 2.53 10.90
C LEU A 83 -18.07 1.78 10.32
N HIS A 84 -18.20 1.76 8.99
CA HIS A 84 -19.29 1.03 8.33
C HIS A 84 -19.13 -0.51 8.38
N THR A 85 -17.88 -0.95 8.55
CA THR A 85 -17.45 -2.34 8.46
C THR A 85 -16.06 -2.43 9.08
N SER A 86 -15.78 -3.55 9.73
CA SER A 86 -14.46 -3.84 10.32
C SER A 86 -13.46 -4.39 9.28
N VAL A 87 -13.83 -4.47 8.01
CA VAL A 87 -12.94 -4.84 6.89
C VAL A 87 -12.36 -3.58 6.26
N VAL A 88 -11.12 -3.23 6.59
CA VAL A 88 -10.43 -2.05 6.06
C VAL A 88 -9.17 -2.49 5.31
N ARG A 89 -9.06 -2.14 4.03
CA ARG A 89 -8.00 -2.65 3.14
C ARG A 89 -6.95 -1.62 2.77
N CYS A 90 -7.35 -0.37 2.67
CA CYS A 90 -6.45 0.72 2.31
C CYS A 90 -6.86 2.02 2.99
N MET A 91 -5.90 2.92 3.13
CA MET A 91 -6.07 4.23 3.74
C MET A 91 -5.24 5.25 2.96
N ALA A 92 -5.76 6.46 2.83
CA ALA A 92 -5.04 7.60 2.27
C ALA A 92 -5.49 8.89 2.94
N GLN A 93 -4.61 9.88 3.04
CA GLN A 93 -4.94 11.20 3.58
C GLN A 93 -5.07 12.22 2.45
N ASP A 94 -6.21 12.91 2.37
CA ASP A 94 -6.42 13.95 1.36
C ASP A 94 -5.74 15.28 1.73
N ARG A 95 -5.89 16.29 0.87
CA ARG A 95 -5.28 17.62 1.08
C ARG A 95 -5.91 18.42 2.22
N SER A 96 -7.14 18.10 2.61
CA SER A 96 -7.82 18.71 3.75
C SER A 96 -7.43 18.08 5.09
N GLY A 97 -6.64 17.00 5.05
CA GLY A 97 -6.24 16.24 6.24
C GLY A 97 -7.24 15.14 6.62
N ALA A 98 -8.35 14.99 5.88
CA ALA A 98 -9.30 13.90 6.10
C ALA A 98 -8.69 12.57 5.65
N TYR A 99 -9.02 11.51 6.39
CA TYR A 99 -8.59 10.16 6.07
C TYR A 99 -9.69 9.45 5.28
N TRP A 100 -9.30 8.86 4.16
CA TRP A 100 -10.16 8.01 3.34
C TRP A 100 -9.77 6.56 3.56
N LEU A 101 -10.77 5.71 3.78
CA LEU A 101 -10.65 4.29 4.07
C LEU A 101 -11.39 3.52 2.99
N GLY A 102 -10.70 2.60 2.33
CA GLY A 102 -11.31 1.65 1.40
C GLY A 102 -11.74 0.38 2.13
N THR A 103 -12.98 -0.03 1.92
CA THR A 103 -13.62 -1.15 2.62
C THR A 103 -14.38 -2.06 1.66
N ASP A 104 -14.97 -3.14 2.20
CA ASP A 104 -15.89 -4.03 1.48
C ASP A 104 -17.28 -3.42 1.24
N LYS A 105 -17.54 -2.21 1.74
CA LYS A 105 -18.78 -1.47 1.51
C LYS A 105 -18.57 -0.12 0.81
N GLY A 106 -17.43 0.05 0.13
CA GLY A 106 -17.07 1.28 -0.57
C GLY A 106 -16.05 2.11 0.23
N LEU A 107 -16.33 3.40 0.40
CA LEU A 107 -15.43 4.33 1.08
C LEU A 107 -15.99 4.76 2.44
N SER A 108 -15.11 4.95 3.41
CA SER A 108 -15.40 5.74 4.61
C SER A 108 -14.43 6.90 4.70
N ARG A 109 -14.92 8.09 5.02
CA ARG A 109 -14.10 9.27 5.31
C ARG A 109 -14.15 9.52 6.81
N MET A 110 -12.98 9.66 7.42
CA MET A 110 -12.83 10.05 8.82
C MET A 110 -12.25 11.46 8.88
N GLN A 111 -12.96 12.34 9.57
CA GLN A 111 -12.53 13.72 9.83
C GLN A 111 -13.03 14.14 11.21
N ASP A 112 -12.14 14.71 12.03
CA ASP A 112 -12.44 15.19 13.38
C ASP A 112 -13.13 14.12 14.26
N GLY A 113 -12.72 12.86 14.12
CA GLY A 113 -13.28 11.71 14.85
C GLY A 113 -14.67 11.26 14.42
N SER A 114 -15.24 11.86 13.38
CA SER A 114 -16.51 11.46 12.79
C SER A 114 -16.29 10.71 11.48
N PHE A 115 -17.19 9.75 11.21
CA PHE A 115 -17.17 8.95 9.99
C PHE A 115 -18.35 9.33 9.08
N GLU A 116 -18.07 9.40 7.78
CA GLU A 116 -19.04 9.49 6.69
C GLU A 116 -18.79 8.35 5.71
N HIS A 117 -19.84 7.78 5.13
CA HIS A 117 -19.73 6.60 4.27
C HIS A 117 -20.28 6.87 2.88
N PHE A 118 -19.57 6.39 1.86
CA PHE A 118 -19.91 6.57 0.47
C PHE A 118 -19.93 5.24 -0.25
N ALA A 119 -21.04 4.94 -0.91
CA ALA A 119 -21.08 3.87 -1.89
C ALA A 119 -20.24 4.26 -3.12
N ILE A 120 -19.59 3.28 -3.73
CA ILE A 120 -18.97 3.41 -5.04
C ILE A 120 -19.90 2.80 -6.10
N PRO A 121 -19.78 3.19 -7.40
CA PRO A 121 -20.60 2.61 -8.46
C PRO A 121 -20.50 1.08 -8.49
N TRP A 122 -21.64 0.40 -8.45
CA TRP A 122 -21.73 -1.07 -8.52
C TRP A 122 -22.64 -1.50 -9.67
N ASP A 123 -22.21 -2.49 -10.41
CA ASP A 123 -22.93 -3.07 -11.54
C ASP A 123 -23.65 -4.38 -11.18
N GLY A 124 -23.61 -4.81 -9.92
CA GLY A 124 -24.27 -6.04 -9.46
C GLY A 124 -23.43 -7.31 -9.59
N ASN A 125 -22.21 -7.23 -10.11
CA ASN A 125 -21.46 -8.39 -10.58
C ASN A 125 -20.38 -8.89 -9.59
N GLU A 126 -20.03 -10.16 -9.77
CA GLU A 126 -18.94 -10.85 -9.07
C GLU A 126 -17.61 -10.67 -9.83
N ASN A 127 -16.49 -10.90 -9.14
CA ASN A 127 -15.17 -10.77 -9.75
C ASN A 127 -14.65 -12.09 -10.36
N LEU A 128 -13.42 -12.05 -10.89
CA LEU A 128 -12.76 -13.18 -11.58
C LEU A 128 -12.63 -14.47 -10.76
N TRP A 129 -12.75 -14.41 -9.44
CA TRP A 129 -12.43 -15.51 -8.54
C TRP A 129 -13.63 -16.27 -8.01
N GLY A 130 -14.83 -15.98 -8.51
CA GLY A 130 -16.01 -16.83 -8.29
C GLY A 130 -17.13 -16.20 -7.50
N GLU A 131 -18.13 -17.04 -7.24
CA GLU A 131 -19.38 -16.63 -6.60
C GLU A 131 -19.17 -16.07 -5.18
N GLY A 132 -19.85 -14.96 -4.89
CA GLY A 132 -19.80 -14.28 -3.59
C GLY A 132 -18.59 -13.37 -3.36
N MET A 133 -17.69 -13.20 -4.34
CA MET A 133 -16.61 -12.21 -4.24
C MET A 133 -17.06 -10.82 -4.70
N ASN A 134 -16.87 -9.82 -3.83
CA ASN A 134 -17.30 -8.45 -4.07
C ASN A 134 -16.32 -7.71 -5.01
N ALA A 135 -16.71 -7.52 -6.27
CA ALA A 135 -15.93 -6.77 -7.26
C ALA A 135 -15.68 -5.30 -6.87
N ASN A 136 -16.48 -4.77 -5.94
CA ASN A 136 -16.41 -3.39 -5.44
C ASN A 136 -15.67 -3.24 -4.11
N LEU A 137 -15.03 -4.31 -3.61
CA LEU A 137 -14.11 -4.17 -2.48
C LEU A 137 -12.98 -3.21 -2.89
N VAL A 138 -12.84 -2.12 -2.16
CA VAL A 138 -11.82 -1.09 -2.42
C VAL A 138 -10.48 -1.60 -1.88
N LEU A 139 -9.56 -1.90 -2.79
CA LEU A 139 -8.26 -2.51 -2.51
C LEU A 139 -7.16 -1.49 -2.26
N SER A 140 -7.19 -0.36 -2.96
CA SER A 140 -6.16 0.66 -2.89
C SER A 140 -6.74 2.06 -3.05
N LEU A 141 -6.06 3.02 -2.42
CA LEU A 141 -6.34 4.44 -2.53
C LEU A 141 -5.05 5.19 -2.83
N ALA A 142 -5.13 6.19 -3.69
CA ALA A 142 -4.03 7.11 -3.98
C ALA A 142 -4.57 8.53 -4.18
N CYS A 143 -3.74 9.54 -3.90
CA CYS A 143 -4.06 10.95 -4.14
C CYS A 143 -3.12 11.48 -5.21
N ASP A 144 -3.66 12.14 -6.23
CA ASP A 144 -2.85 12.72 -7.29
C ASP A 144 -2.36 14.15 -6.98
N HIS A 145 -1.47 14.68 -7.83
CA HIS A 145 -0.95 16.04 -7.73
C HIS A 145 -1.99 17.15 -7.99
N LYS A 146 -3.21 16.81 -8.38
CA LYS A 146 -4.34 17.75 -8.49
C LYS A 146 -5.25 17.68 -7.25
N GLY A 147 -5.01 16.72 -6.34
CA GLY A 147 -5.80 16.50 -5.14
C GLY A 147 -7.04 15.64 -5.36
N LYS A 148 -7.17 15.01 -6.54
CA LYS A 148 -8.19 13.99 -6.76
C LYS A 148 -7.75 12.69 -6.11
N MET A 149 -8.74 11.93 -5.68
CA MET A 149 -8.57 10.61 -5.11
C MET A 149 -8.84 9.56 -6.17
N TRP A 150 -7.99 8.54 -6.20
CA TRP A 150 -8.12 7.36 -7.02
C TRP A 150 -8.39 6.17 -6.11
N LEU A 151 -9.33 5.31 -6.51
CA LEU A 151 -9.62 4.05 -5.82
C LEU A 151 -9.52 2.88 -6.79
N GLY A 152 -8.83 1.82 -6.37
CA GLY A 152 -8.71 0.57 -7.10
C GLY A 152 -9.62 -0.48 -6.49
N THR A 153 -10.26 -1.29 -7.32
CA THR A 153 -11.27 -2.27 -6.87
C THR A 153 -10.84 -3.70 -7.14
N TRP A 154 -11.51 -4.64 -6.47
CA TRP A 154 -11.32 -6.08 -6.66
C TRP A 154 -12.04 -6.61 -7.93
N GLY A 155 -12.11 -5.87 -9.03
CA GLY A 155 -12.68 -6.41 -10.28
C GLY A 155 -13.55 -5.47 -11.10
N ASN A 156 -13.73 -4.22 -10.67
CA ASN A 156 -14.46 -3.19 -11.39
C ASN A 156 -13.51 -2.05 -11.86
N GLY A 157 -12.23 -2.37 -12.07
CA GLY A 157 -11.22 -1.39 -12.48
C GLY A 157 -10.89 -0.37 -11.39
N ALA A 158 -10.67 0.87 -11.80
CA ALA A 158 -10.37 2.00 -10.95
C ALA A 158 -11.42 3.11 -11.12
N PHE A 159 -11.59 3.94 -10.08
CA PHE A 159 -12.37 5.17 -10.18
C PHE A 159 -11.56 6.36 -9.70
N CYS A 160 -11.77 7.52 -10.33
CA CYS A 160 -11.27 8.80 -9.88
C CYS A 160 -12.42 9.67 -9.37
N PHE A 161 -12.21 10.41 -8.29
CA PHE A 161 -13.17 11.39 -7.79
C PHE A 161 -12.47 12.58 -7.14
N ASP A 162 -13.13 13.74 -7.13
CA ASP A 162 -12.68 14.89 -6.35
C ASP A 162 -13.35 14.84 -4.97
N PRO A 163 -12.58 14.78 -3.85
CA PRO A 163 -13.14 14.65 -2.51
C PRO A 163 -13.99 15.85 -2.07
N LEU A 164 -13.90 16.99 -2.76
CA LEU A 164 -14.61 18.23 -2.46
C LEU A 164 -15.83 18.48 -3.36
N VAL A 165 -15.98 17.73 -4.46
CA VAL A 165 -17.09 17.90 -5.40
C VAL A 165 -18.22 16.93 -5.05
N ARG A 166 -19.45 17.42 -5.16
CA ARG A 166 -20.68 16.61 -5.01
C ARG A 166 -21.63 16.86 -6.17
N ASN A 167 -22.44 15.86 -6.52
CA ASN A 167 -23.57 16.04 -7.45
C ASN A 167 -24.71 16.83 -6.78
N SER A 168 -25.78 17.12 -7.51
CA SER A 168 -26.95 17.83 -6.97
C SER A 168 -27.69 17.08 -5.85
N GLY A 169 -27.47 15.77 -5.73
CA GLY A 169 -27.97 14.92 -4.65
C GLY A 169 -27.05 14.89 -3.41
N GLY A 170 -25.89 15.55 -3.46
CA GLY A 170 -24.92 15.56 -2.35
C GLY A 170 -23.98 14.36 -2.32
N GLU A 171 -23.92 13.55 -3.39
CA GLU A 171 -23.06 12.36 -3.46
C GLU A 171 -21.75 12.64 -4.21
N LEU A 172 -20.73 11.80 -3.98
CA LEU A 172 -19.48 11.84 -4.74
C LEU A 172 -19.72 11.54 -6.23
N VAL A 173 -18.91 12.17 -7.08
CA VAL A 173 -18.93 11.93 -8.53
C VAL A 173 -17.70 11.12 -8.91
N PHE A 174 -17.93 9.93 -9.45
CA PHE A 174 -16.89 9.00 -9.86
C PHE A 174 -16.76 8.95 -11.38
N GLU A 175 -15.53 8.95 -11.87
CA GLU A 175 -15.15 8.67 -13.24
C GLU A 175 -14.48 7.29 -13.29
N ALA A 176 -14.95 6.40 -14.17
CA ALA A 176 -14.48 5.03 -14.24
C ALA A 176 -13.32 4.87 -15.22
N PHE A 177 -12.35 4.03 -14.84
CA PHE A 177 -11.14 3.73 -15.60
C PHE A 177 -10.83 2.23 -15.52
N LEU A 178 -10.15 1.70 -16.52
CA LEU A 178 -9.61 0.33 -16.54
C LEU A 178 -10.64 -0.81 -16.38
N GLN A 179 -11.95 -0.54 -16.54
CA GLN A 179 -12.99 -1.58 -16.49
C GLN A 179 -12.87 -2.59 -17.64
N GLU A 180 -12.46 -2.12 -18.82
CA GLU A 180 -12.38 -2.91 -20.06
C GLU A 180 -11.01 -3.58 -20.25
N ARG A 181 -10.36 -3.99 -19.16
CA ARG A 181 -9.00 -4.54 -19.15
C ARG A 181 -8.89 -5.82 -18.30
N GLY A 182 -7.80 -6.56 -18.51
CA GLY A 182 -7.53 -7.82 -17.82
C GLY A 182 -8.39 -9.00 -18.31
N SER A 183 -8.26 -10.13 -17.63
CA SER A 183 -9.01 -11.34 -17.93
C SER A 183 -10.52 -11.11 -17.89
N THR A 184 -11.22 -11.81 -18.79
CA THR A 184 -12.67 -11.81 -18.87
C THR A 184 -13.28 -12.86 -17.95
N TYR A 185 -14.45 -12.57 -17.37
CA TYR A 185 -15.20 -13.47 -16.51
C TYR A 185 -16.66 -13.65 -16.99
N GLY A 186 -17.20 -14.84 -16.72
CA GLY A 186 -18.60 -15.18 -16.99
C GLY A 186 -18.90 -15.48 -18.47
N GLU A 187 -20.15 -15.89 -18.73
CA GLU A 187 -20.63 -16.23 -20.09
C GLU A 187 -20.57 -15.04 -21.05
N GLU A 188 -20.72 -13.82 -20.51
CA GLU A 188 -20.69 -12.58 -21.27
C GLU A 188 -19.27 -12.10 -21.61
N GLN A 189 -18.23 -12.78 -21.12
CA GLN A 189 -16.82 -12.41 -21.30
C GLN A 189 -16.54 -10.94 -20.92
N SER A 190 -17.14 -10.47 -19.82
CA SER A 190 -16.91 -9.12 -19.29
C SER A 190 -15.50 -9.00 -18.71
N HIS A 191 -14.78 -7.94 -19.04
CA HIS A 191 -13.51 -7.62 -18.40
C HIS A 191 -13.71 -7.32 -16.91
N ARG A 192 -12.79 -7.82 -16.08
CA ARG A 192 -12.84 -7.68 -14.62
C ARG A 192 -11.46 -7.33 -14.10
N ASN A 193 -11.06 -6.08 -14.27
CA ASN A 193 -9.73 -5.66 -13.87
C ASN A 193 -9.62 -5.45 -12.36
N VAL A 194 -8.58 -6.05 -11.77
CA VAL A 194 -8.35 -6.04 -10.33
C VAL A 194 -7.18 -5.12 -10.04
N ILE A 195 -7.49 -3.94 -9.50
CA ILE A 195 -6.51 -2.89 -9.26
C ILE A 195 -5.99 -3.00 -7.84
N GLN A 196 -4.90 -3.77 -7.69
CA GLN A 196 -4.39 -4.18 -6.39
C GLN A 196 -3.69 -3.04 -5.65
N ARG A 197 -2.85 -2.26 -6.35
CA ARG A 197 -2.16 -1.08 -5.82
C ARG A 197 -2.10 0.02 -6.87
N MET A 198 -2.01 1.26 -6.39
CA MET A 198 -1.80 2.45 -7.20
C MET A 198 -0.87 3.40 -6.46
N LEU A 199 -0.16 4.24 -7.22
CA LEU A 199 0.57 5.38 -6.67
C LEU A 199 0.54 6.55 -7.66
N CYS A 200 0.79 7.75 -7.15
CA CYS A 200 1.13 8.92 -7.95
C CYS A 200 2.63 9.14 -7.82
N ASP A 201 3.35 9.21 -8.93
CA ASP A 201 4.79 9.49 -8.92
C ASP A 201 5.11 10.98 -8.78
N SER A 202 6.39 11.34 -8.71
CA SER A 202 6.83 12.74 -8.56
C SER A 202 6.53 13.63 -9.77
N GLN A 203 6.26 13.05 -10.94
CA GLN A 203 5.84 13.77 -12.14
C GLN A 203 4.32 13.99 -12.19
N GLY A 204 3.57 13.35 -11.28
CA GLY A 204 2.12 13.42 -11.21
C GLY A 204 1.42 12.40 -12.11
N GLU A 205 2.15 11.42 -12.64
CA GLU A 205 1.56 10.30 -13.38
C GLU A 205 1.02 9.27 -12.39
N MET A 206 -0.12 8.68 -12.74
CA MET A 206 -0.74 7.63 -11.95
C MET A 206 -0.31 6.28 -12.47
N TRP A 207 0.11 5.41 -11.56
CA TRP A 207 0.49 4.03 -11.86
C TRP A 207 -0.47 3.05 -11.20
N PHE A 208 -0.75 1.96 -11.90
CA PHE A 208 -1.76 0.96 -11.53
C PHE A 208 -1.18 -0.44 -11.72
N THR A 209 -1.36 -1.30 -10.73
CA THR A 209 -1.08 -2.73 -10.89
C THR A 209 -2.35 -3.50 -11.20
N SER A 210 -2.23 -4.53 -12.02
CA SER A 210 -3.33 -5.46 -12.30
C SER A 210 -3.02 -6.86 -11.81
N MET A 211 -3.98 -7.43 -11.07
CA MET A 211 -3.99 -8.84 -10.65
C MET A 211 -4.86 -9.70 -11.58
N SER A 212 -5.10 -9.25 -12.81
CA SER A 212 -5.95 -9.92 -13.80
C SER A 212 -5.25 -10.04 -15.14
N HIS A 213 -3.95 -10.38 -15.13
CA HIS A 213 -3.14 -10.62 -16.33
C HIS A 213 -2.99 -9.41 -17.28
N ASP A 214 -2.95 -8.19 -16.73
CA ASP A 214 -2.78 -6.94 -17.51
C ASP A 214 -1.45 -6.22 -17.24
N GLY A 215 -0.59 -6.78 -16.38
CA GLY A 215 0.68 -6.16 -15.98
C GLY A 215 0.48 -4.87 -15.18
N ILE A 216 1.16 -3.80 -15.61
CA ILE A 216 1.02 -2.46 -15.01
C ILE A 216 0.60 -1.43 -16.06
N ALA A 217 -0.13 -0.41 -15.63
CA ALA A 217 -0.55 0.70 -16.46
C ALA A 217 -0.09 2.03 -15.86
N ARG A 218 0.18 3.00 -16.72
CA ARG A 218 0.56 4.37 -16.39
C ARG A 218 -0.36 5.34 -17.10
N PHE A 219 -0.80 6.38 -16.40
CA PHE A 219 -1.67 7.43 -16.91
C PHE A 219 -1.09 8.81 -16.61
N ASP A 220 -0.79 9.58 -17.65
CA ASP A 220 -0.22 10.93 -17.52
C ASP A 220 -1.27 12.04 -17.31
N GLY A 221 -2.55 11.64 -17.22
CA GLY A 221 -3.70 12.56 -17.20
C GLY A 221 -4.40 12.72 -18.55
N SER A 222 -3.85 12.16 -19.61
CA SER A 222 -4.40 12.19 -20.97
C SER A 222 -4.26 10.86 -21.71
N GLU A 223 -3.08 10.24 -21.67
CA GLU A 223 -2.75 9.01 -22.39
C GLU A 223 -2.41 7.86 -21.44
N TRP A 224 -2.67 6.65 -21.91
CA TRP A 224 -2.36 5.41 -21.21
C TRP A 224 -1.14 4.75 -21.84
N THR A 225 -0.17 4.36 -21.00
CA THR A 225 0.92 3.45 -21.37
C THR A 225 0.74 2.16 -20.59
N HIS A 226 0.80 1.01 -21.28
CA HIS A 226 0.70 -0.30 -20.65
C HIS A 226 2.03 -1.02 -20.78
N PHE A 227 2.39 -1.76 -19.75
CA PHE A 227 3.57 -2.61 -19.72
C PHE A 227 3.13 -4.03 -19.41
N ASP A 228 3.50 -4.97 -20.28
CA ASP A 228 3.21 -6.39 -20.13
C ASP A 228 4.47 -7.25 -20.30
N MET A 229 4.29 -8.57 -20.41
CA MET A 229 5.40 -9.50 -20.60
C MET A 229 6.14 -9.32 -21.94
N LEU A 230 5.50 -8.76 -22.98
CA LEU A 230 6.15 -8.42 -24.25
C LEU A 230 7.07 -7.22 -24.12
N ASP A 231 6.77 -6.29 -23.22
CA ASP A 231 7.63 -5.16 -22.88
C ASP A 231 8.79 -5.56 -21.96
N GLY A 232 8.66 -6.71 -21.30
CA GLY A 232 9.73 -7.33 -20.53
C GLY A 232 9.41 -7.56 -19.06
N LEU A 233 8.17 -7.30 -18.60
CA LEU A 233 7.74 -7.69 -17.26
C LEU A 233 7.91 -9.19 -17.06
N SER A 234 8.35 -9.57 -15.87
CA SER A 234 8.61 -10.97 -15.53
C SER A 234 7.34 -11.77 -15.20
N ASP A 235 6.23 -11.09 -14.89
CA ASP A 235 4.90 -11.65 -14.67
C ASP A 235 3.83 -10.62 -15.10
N ASP A 236 2.61 -11.08 -15.42
CA ASP A 236 1.46 -10.24 -15.81
C ASP A 236 0.48 -10.01 -14.64
N MET A 237 0.79 -10.54 -13.45
CA MET A 237 0.05 -10.35 -12.22
C MET A 237 0.86 -9.51 -11.22
N ALA A 238 0.80 -8.20 -11.43
CA ALA A 238 1.44 -7.21 -10.59
C ALA A 238 0.67 -7.02 -9.27
N PHE A 239 1.33 -7.29 -8.15
CA PHE A 239 0.70 -7.25 -6.82
C PHE A 239 0.94 -5.93 -6.10
N CYS A 240 2.16 -5.42 -6.11
CA CYS A 240 2.49 -4.15 -5.47
C CYS A 240 3.32 -3.26 -6.39
N ILE A 241 3.29 -1.96 -6.11
CA ILE A 241 4.06 -0.95 -6.83
C ILE A 241 4.60 0.06 -5.84
N TYR A 242 5.81 0.55 -6.10
CA TYR A 242 6.51 1.50 -5.25
C TYR A 242 7.35 2.45 -6.12
N ALA A 243 7.29 3.74 -5.83
CA ALA A 243 8.16 4.74 -6.44
C ALA A 243 9.26 5.06 -5.44
N ASP A 244 10.51 4.86 -5.83
CA ASP A 244 11.64 5.12 -4.95
C ASP A 244 12.11 6.57 -4.97
N SER A 245 13.07 6.89 -4.10
CA SER A 245 13.68 8.21 -3.94
C SER A 245 14.39 8.73 -5.18
N GLN A 246 14.60 7.88 -6.19
CA GLN A 246 15.25 8.18 -7.48
C GLN A 246 14.24 8.17 -8.64
N ASP A 247 12.94 8.20 -8.36
CA ASP A 247 11.85 8.17 -9.33
C ASP A 247 11.80 6.89 -10.19
N ARG A 248 12.41 5.79 -9.73
CA ARG A 248 12.24 4.48 -10.38
C ARG A 248 10.97 3.83 -9.86
N ILE A 249 10.30 3.11 -10.75
CA ILE A 249 9.07 2.39 -10.41
C ILE A 249 9.40 0.92 -10.22
N TRP A 250 9.17 0.42 -9.02
CA TRP A 250 9.33 -0.98 -8.65
C TRP A 250 7.97 -1.66 -8.61
N CYS A 251 7.90 -2.88 -9.10
CA CYS A 251 6.69 -3.70 -9.11
C CYS A 251 6.98 -5.10 -8.58
N GLY A 252 6.27 -5.50 -7.52
CA GLY A 252 6.32 -6.86 -7.01
C GLY A 252 5.25 -7.72 -7.65
N MET A 253 5.62 -8.95 -8.02
CA MET A 253 4.75 -9.89 -8.73
C MET A 253 4.12 -10.93 -7.79
N LEU A 254 2.96 -11.46 -8.17
CA LEU A 254 2.33 -12.56 -7.43
C LEU A 254 3.21 -13.84 -7.46
N GLY A 255 4.09 -13.98 -8.46
CA GLY A 255 5.01 -15.10 -8.54
C GLY A 255 4.36 -16.37 -9.08
N ASN A 256 3.47 -16.23 -10.08
CA ASN A 256 2.91 -17.36 -10.80
C ASN A 256 3.88 -17.89 -11.87
N ARG A 257 4.96 -17.14 -12.15
CA ARG A 257 6.02 -17.46 -13.12
C ARG A 257 7.41 -17.35 -12.46
N GLN A 258 8.44 -17.03 -13.26
CA GLN A 258 9.83 -16.90 -12.79
C GLN A 258 10.18 -15.50 -12.28
N GLY A 259 9.22 -14.57 -12.36
CA GLY A 259 9.33 -13.18 -11.97
C GLY A 259 8.90 -12.89 -10.54
N ALA A 260 9.58 -11.95 -9.88
CA ALA A 260 9.34 -11.61 -8.49
C ALA A 260 9.31 -10.10 -8.25
N LEU A 261 10.31 -9.38 -8.75
CA LEU A 261 10.47 -7.94 -8.59
C LEU A 261 11.00 -7.34 -9.89
N ASP A 262 10.26 -6.38 -10.44
CA ASP A 262 10.64 -5.66 -11.64
C ASP A 262 10.90 -4.20 -11.30
N CYS A 263 11.87 -3.59 -11.98
CA CYS A 263 12.22 -2.19 -11.84
C CYS A 263 12.17 -1.52 -13.21
N LEU A 264 11.37 -0.47 -13.33
CA LEU A 264 11.28 0.37 -14.52
C LEU A 264 12.20 1.57 -14.34
N VAL A 265 13.19 1.67 -15.23
CA VAL A 265 14.17 2.76 -15.27
C VAL A 265 14.31 3.21 -16.71
N ASP A 266 14.05 4.48 -17.00
CA ASP A 266 14.19 5.07 -18.34
C ASP A 266 13.47 4.28 -19.46
N GLY A 267 12.29 3.72 -19.15
CA GLY A 267 11.51 2.91 -20.08
C GLY A 267 12.04 1.49 -20.32
N GLN A 268 13.09 1.07 -19.60
CA GLN A 268 13.58 -0.30 -19.58
C GLN A 268 13.08 -1.04 -18.33
N ILE A 269 12.68 -2.29 -18.51
CA ILE A 269 12.29 -3.18 -17.41
C ILE A 269 13.47 -4.07 -17.05
N ILE A 270 13.86 -4.02 -15.78
CA ILE A 270 14.90 -4.86 -15.18
C ILE A 270 14.23 -5.85 -14.23
N ASN A 271 14.44 -7.14 -14.48
CA ASN A 271 13.85 -8.22 -13.69
C ASN A 271 14.85 -8.74 -12.64
N LEU A 272 14.45 -8.73 -11.37
CA LEU A 272 15.19 -9.32 -10.26
C LEU A 272 14.51 -10.64 -9.86
N ASN A 273 15.33 -11.66 -9.62
CA ASN A 273 14.86 -13.02 -9.33
C ASN A 273 15.75 -13.71 -8.27
N ALA A 274 15.64 -15.03 -8.13
CA ALA A 274 16.44 -15.82 -7.19
C ALA A 274 17.97 -15.65 -7.38
N ALA A 275 18.45 -15.36 -8.59
CA ALA A 275 19.88 -15.07 -8.83
C ALA A 275 20.35 -13.76 -8.19
N ASN A 276 19.42 -12.87 -7.83
CA ASN A 276 19.66 -11.65 -7.04
C ASN A 276 19.53 -11.88 -5.53
N GLY A 277 19.31 -13.12 -5.08
CA GLY A 277 19.15 -13.44 -3.65
C GLY A 277 17.78 -13.11 -3.08
N LEU A 278 16.76 -12.83 -3.91
CA LEU A 278 15.40 -12.59 -3.44
C LEU A 278 14.88 -13.79 -2.62
N CYS A 279 14.36 -13.54 -1.42
CA CYS A 279 13.87 -14.59 -0.51
C CYS A 279 12.53 -15.19 -0.91
N SER A 280 11.87 -14.63 -1.93
CA SER A 280 10.62 -15.16 -2.46
C SER A 280 10.47 -14.83 -3.93
N SER A 281 9.76 -15.71 -4.64
CA SER A 281 9.28 -15.41 -5.99
C SER A 281 7.97 -14.59 -5.98
N ASN A 282 7.41 -14.31 -4.80
CA ASN A 282 6.21 -13.51 -4.63
C ASN A 282 6.54 -12.30 -3.75
N ILE A 283 6.56 -11.10 -4.32
CA ILE A 283 6.81 -9.86 -3.58
C ILE A 283 5.48 -9.10 -3.47
N THR A 284 5.03 -8.91 -2.24
CA THR A 284 3.68 -8.39 -1.92
C THR A 284 3.70 -6.99 -1.34
N THR A 285 4.87 -6.54 -0.87
CA THR A 285 5.11 -5.20 -0.35
C THR A 285 6.57 -4.82 -0.58
N ILE A 286 6.80 -3.56 -0.88
CA ILE A 286 8.11 -2.95 -1.10
C ILE A 286 8.12 -1.66 -0.31
N HIS A 287 9.20 -1.40 0.43
CA HIS A 287 9.40 -0.14 1.13
C HIS A 287 10.89 0.23 1.10
N GLU A 288 11.23 1.40 0.59
CA GLU A 288 12.58 1.95 0.69
C GLU A 288 12.74 2.65 2.05
N ASP A 289 13.79 2.30 2.79
CA ASP A 289 14.14 3.00 4.02
C ASP A 289 15.01 4.23 3.76
N ARG A 290 15.33 4.97 4.83
CA ARG A 290 16.12 6.21 4.76
C ARG A 290 17.56 6.02 4.31
N ASN A 291 18.08 4.80 4.34
CA ASN A 291 19.41 4.47 3.85
C ASN A 291 19.39 4.09 2.37
N GLY A 292 18.21 3.99 1.75
CA GLY A 292 18.03 3.53 0.37
C GLY A 292 17.96 2.00 0.24
N ASP A 293 17.84 1.29 1.36
CA ASP A 293 17.66 -0.17 1.36
C ASP A 293 16.17 -0.50 1.17
N PHE A 294 15.89 -1.52 0.36
CA PHE A 294 14.52 -1.93 0.04
C PHE A 294 14.12 -3.14 0.86
N TRP A 295 13.11 -2.95 1.70
CA TRP A 295 12.47 -4.00 2.48
C TRP A 295 11.38 -4.66 1.66
N LEU A 296 11.53 -5.96 1.41
CA LEU A 296 10.69 -6.74 0.52
C LEU A 296 9.96 -7.84 1.30
N GLY A 297 8.63 -7.71 1.37
CA GLY A 297 7.78 -8.69 2.05
C GLY A 297 7.13 -9.70 1.10
N SER A 298 6.78 -10.86 1.64
CA SER A 298 6.13 -11.95 0.92
C SER A 298 5.09 -12.69 1.78
N HIS A 299 4.04 -13.21 1.16
CA HIS A 299 3.14 -14.17 1.79
C HIS A 299 3.65 -15.62 1.73
N ARG A 300 4.72 -15.90 0.99
CA ARG A 300 5.21 -17.28 0.74
C ARG A 300 6.70 -17.47 1.09
N GLY A 301 7.35 -16.43 1.60
CA GLY A 301 8.76 -16.47 1.96
C GLY A 301 9.07 -15.46 3.06
N GLU A 302 10.36 -15.35 3.36
CA GLU A 302 10.90 -14.49 4.40
C GLU A 302 10.95 -13.02 3.97
N LEU A 303 10.92 -12.11 4.95
CA LEU A 303 11.32 -10.72 4.80
C LEU A 303 12.77 -10.64 4.35
N CYS A 304 13.05 -9.86 3.31
CA CYS A 304 14.41 -9.64 2.85
C CYS A 304 14.69 -8.17 2.57
N VAL A 305 15.97 -7.81 2.63
CA VAL A 305 16.44 -6.46 2.35
C VAL A 305 17.30 -6.52 1.10
N LEU A 306 16.90 -5.78 0.07
CA LEU A 306 17.66 -5.55 -1.14
C LEU A 306 18.51 -4.30 -0.95
N HIS A 307 19.82 -4.48 -0.95
CA HIS A 307 20.76 -3.39 -0.72
C HIS A 307 21.10 -2.66 -2.00
N GLN A 308 20.90 -1.34 -2.00
CA GLN A 308 21.30 -0.49 -3.12
C GLN A 308 22.83 -0.37 -3.17
N ASP A 309 23.39 -0.63 -4.35
CA ASP A 309 24.80 -0.35 -4.66
C ASP A 309 24.85 0.77 -5.70
N ALA A 310 25.27 1.96 -5.27
CA ALA A 310 25.31 3.17 -6.12
C ALA A 310 26.23 3.03 -7.34
N GLU A 311 27.19 2.10 -7.31
CA GLU A 311 28.13 1.85 -8.41
C GLU A 311 27.63 0.77 -9.38
N LYS A 312 26.47 0.16 -9.10
CA LYS A 312 25.91 -0.95 -9.91
C LYS A 312 24.49 -0.66 -10.37
N ALA A 313 24.15 -1.24 -11.51
CA ALA A 313 22.76 -1.24 -11.97
C ALA A 313 21.87 -2.10 -11.04
N PRO A 314 20.55 -1.80 -10.94
CA PRO A 314 19.61 -2.58 -10.14
C PRO A 314 19.66 -4.09 -10.39
N SER A 315 19.95 -4.51 -11.63
CA SER A 315 20.07 -5.92 -12.01
C SER A 315 21.19 -6.69 -11.28
N GLN A 316 22.12 -5.99 -10.64
CA GLN A 316 23.27 -6.57 -9.95
C GLN A 316 23.18 -6.43 -8.42
N TRP A 317 22.15 -5.77 -7.90
CA TRP A 317 21.91 -5.68 -6.48
C TRP A 317 21.57 -7.04 -5.90
N GLN A 318 21.80 -7.19 -4.60
CA GLN A 318 21.63 -8.44 -3.88
C GLN A 318 20.71 -8.24 -2.70
N ALA A 319 19.72 -9.12 -2.59
CA ALA A 319 18.89 -9.23 -1.40
C ALA A 319 19.44 -10.28 -0.45
N LEU A 320 19.21 -10.04 0.85
CA LEU A 320 19.56 -10.96 1.93
C LEU A 320 18.33 -11.13 2.84
N PRO A 321 18.10 -12.33 3.41
CA PRO A 321 17.11 -12.51 4.45
C PRO A 321 17.37 -11.52 5.59
N PHE A 322 16.31 -10.85 6.07
CA PHE A 322 16.42 -10.06 7.28
C PHE A 322 16.45 -10.99 8.49
N THR A 323 17.45 -10.79 9.35
CA THR A 323 17.55 -11.49 10.63
C THR A 323 17.71 -10.51 11.78
N ASP A 324 17.01 -10.76 12.88
CA ASP A 324 17.18 -9.98 14.11
C ASP A 324 18.52 -10.28 14.83
N GLU A 325 18.74 -9.66 15.99
CA GLU A 325 19.94 -9.86 16.83
C GLU A 325 20.14 -11.29 17.34
N HIS A 326 19.13 -12.16 17.17
CA HIS A 326 19.13 -13.56 17.57
C HIS A 326 19.17 -14.52 16.35
N GLY A 327 19.22 -14.00 15.13
CA GLY A 327 19.21 -14.79 13.91
C GLY A 327 17.82 -15.28 13.50
N HIS A 328 16.74 -14.68 14.02
CA HIS A 328 15.37 -15.04 13.67
C HIS A 328 14.92 -14.36 12.37
N THR A 329 14.22 -15.11 11.51
CA THR A 329 13.60 -14.62 10.28
C THR A 329 12.10 -14.45 10.44
N TYR A 330 11.49 -13.63 9.58
CA TYR A 330 10.08 -13.29 9.64
C TYR A 330 9.39 -13.61 8.31
N GLU A 331 8.22 -14.23 8.37
CA GLU A 331 7.44 -14.66 7.21
C GLU A 331 6.04 -14.04 7.23
N GLN A 332 5.24 -14.30 6.18
CA GLN A 332 3.84 -13.85 6.07
C GLN A 332 3.69 -12.31 6.13
N ILE A 333 4.61 -11.60 5.48
CA ILE A 333 4.67 -10.14 5.50
C ILE A 333 3.66 -9.57 4.49
N SER A 334 2.67 -8.84 5.01
CA SER A 334 1.66 -8.13 4.24
C SER A 334 2.00 -6.65 4.04
N PHE A 335 2.80 -6.07 4.95
CA PHE A 335 3.19 -4.67 4.90
C PHE A 335 4.58 -4.45 5.48
N VAL A 336 5.23 -3.41 4.99
CA VAL A 336 6.39 -2.77 5.60
C VAL A 336 6.17 -1.25 5.53
N GLN A 337 6.49 -0.53 6.60
CA GLN A 337 6.31 0.92 6.72
C GLN A 337 7.32 1.48 7.70
N ASP A 338 8.04 2.53 7.35
CA ASP A 338 8.86 3.27 8.32
C ASP A 338 8.04 4.30 9.11
N ASP A 339 8.52 4.64 10.30
CA ASP A 339 8.02 5.78 11.06
C ASP A 339 8.92 7.02 10.92
N THR A 340 8.51 8.14 11.52
CA THR A 340 9.28 9.39 11.39
C THR A 340 10.60 9.40 12.15
N LEU A 341 10.88 8.38 12.97
CA LEU A 341 12.17 8.16 13.61
C LEU A 341 13.09 7.23 12.78
N GLY A 342 12.56 6.60 11.73
CA GLY A 342 13.28 5.65 10.88
C GLY A 342 13.23 4.21 11.39
N ASN A 343 12.35 3.89 12.35
CA ASN A 343 12.10 2.50 12.70
C ASN A 343 11.27 1.84 11.61
N ILE A 344 11.55 0.58 11.33
CA ILE A 344 10.81 -0.20 10.33
C ILE A 344 9.74 -1.04 11.02
N TRP A 345 8.49 -0.80 10.65
CA TRP A 345 7.34 -1.57 11.09
C TRP A 345 6.94 -2.55 10.01
N PHE A 346 6.74 -3.81 10.39
CA PHE A 346 6.36 -4.85 9.45
C PHE A 346 5.52 -5.93 10.13
N GLY A 347 4.81 -6.71 9.32
CA GLY A 347 3.94 -7.75 9.82
C GLY A 347 2.93 -8.19 8.77
N GLY A 348 1.92 -8.94 9.19
CA GLY A 348 0.96 -9.50 8.25
C GLY A 348 0.08 -10.59 8.81
N GLY A 349 0.30 -11.82 8.35
CA GLY A 349 -0.50 -13.00 8.70
C GLY A 349 -0.51 -13.29 10.20
N GLY A 350 -1.61 -13.86 10.71
CA GLY A 350 -1.75 -14.16 12.14
C GLY A 350 -1.75 -12.93 13.06
N GLY A 351 -2.00 -11.73 12.52
CA GLY A 351 -1.99 -10.48 13.27
C GLY A 351 -0.59 -9.99 13.66
N GLN A 352 0.45 -10.53 13.03
CA GLN A 352 1.84 -10.15 13.31
C GLN A 352 2.08 -8.65 13.16
N LEU A 353 2.78 -8.06 14.14
CA LEU A 353 3.21 -6.67 14.14
C LEU A 353 4.53 -6.54 14.90
N PHE A 354 5.57 -6.11 14.19
CA PHE A 354 6.93 -5.94 14.71
C PHE A 354 7.44 -4.55 14.39
N ARG A 355 8.37 -4.07 15.22
CA ARG A 355 9.14 -2.85 14.97
C ARG A 355 10.62 -3.15 15.13
N TRP A 356 11.40 -2.81 14.12
CA TRP A 356 12.86 -2.80 14.12
C TRP A 356 13.37 -1.37 14.30
N ASP A 357 14.19 -1.14 15.32
CA ASP A 357 14.77 0.18 15.62
C ASP A 357 16.20 0.39 15.08
N GLY A 358 16.69 -0.56 14.25
CA GLY A 358 18.08 -0.60 13.80
C GLY A 358 19.00 -1.45 14.70
N SER A 359 18.51 -1.93 15.84
CA SER A 359 19.29 -2.75 16.77
C SER A 359 18.53 -3.91 17.42
N SER A 360 17.24 -3.75 17.72
CA SER A 360 16.40 -4.77 18.34
C SER A 360 14.98 -4.80 17.77
N ILE A 361 14.36 -5.98 17.84
CA ILE A 361 12.95 -6.15 17.49
C ILE A 361 12.06 -5.97 18.72
N THR A 362 11.09 -5.06 18.61
CA THR A 362 9.95 -4.99 19.53
C THR A 362 8.76 -5.72 18.91
N ASN A 363 8.24 -6.74 19.59
CA ASN A 363 7.04 -7.46 19.15
C ASN A 363 5.77 -6.82 19.73
N PHE A 364 4.90 -6.33 18.85
CA PHE A 364 3.60 -5.74 19.16
C PHE A 364 2.42 -6.64 18.78
N THR A 365 2.67 -7.82 18.20
CA THR A 365 1.65 -8.87 18.00
C THR A 365 0.99 -9.14 19.35
N GLN A 366 -0.30 -8.85 19.47
CA GLN A 366 -0.97 -8.77 20.77
C GLN A 366 -0.79 -10.09 21.57
N LYS A 367 -0.31 -10.13 22.81
CA LYS A 367 0.37 -9.12 23.65
C LYS A 367 1.23 -9.89 24.67
N GLN A 368 2.52 -10.10 24.40
CA GLN A 368 3.52 -10.30 25.46
C GLN A 368 3.92 -8.92 25.99
N ASN A 369 3.02 -8.20 26.66
CA ASN A 369 3.39 -7.11 27.54
C ASN A 369 2.29 -6.94 28.62
N PRO A 370 2.65 -7.18 29.90
CA PRO A 370 1.72 -7.34 31.03
C PRO A 370 0.93 -6.08 31.39
#